data_AF-A0AAV0IU53-F1
#
_entry.id   AF-A0AAV0IU53-F1
#
_cell.length_a   1.000
_cell.length_b   1.000
_cell.length_c   1.000
_cell.angle_alpha   90.00
_cell.angle_beta   90.00
_cell.angle_gamma   90.00
#
_symmetry.space_group_name_H-M   'P 1'
#
loop_
_entity.id
_entity.type
_entity.pdbx_description
1 polymer ?
#
loop_
_entity_poly.entity_id
_entity_poly.type
_entity_poly.pdbx_seq_one_letter_code
_entity_poly.pdbx_strand_id
1 'polypeptide(L)'
;MRCTLDSIFEVGFGVELRCLEGSSKEGGEFMKAFDDASALTYWRYADPFWRLKRRFNLGAEASLRSNIRTIDDFVSHVIATKRRTTAKVRNDSGKEDILSRFLVESEKDPDTMNDRYLRDIILNFMIAGKDTSAGTLSWFFYMLSKNPLVQHKLAREVDEVAGGNNNNNNNADFIQGITDTTLDKMPYLHAALTETLRLYPAVPIVRNVT
;
A
#
# COMPACT_ATOMS: atom_id res chain seq x y z
N MET A 1 7.64 4.66 2.84
CA MET A 1 6.50 5.58 3.04
C MET A 1 5.49 4.86 3.93
N ARG A 2 5.43 5.22 5.22
CA ARG A 2 4.78 4.40 6.28
C ARG A 2 3.26 4.41 6.20
N CYS A 3 2.66 5.57 5.92
CA CYS A 3 1.20 5.75 5.84
C CYS A 3 0.55 4.87 4.76
N THR A 4 1.09 4.85 3.53
CA THR A 4 0.51 4.06 2.44
C THR A 4 0.71 2.57 2.63
N LEU A 5 1.81 2.15 3.26
CA LEU A 5 2.02 0.76 3.63
C LEU A 5 0.96 0.31 4.64
N ASP A 6 0.75 1.06 5.72
CA ASP A 6 -0.28 0.77 6.71
C ASP A 6 -1.67 0.73 6.08
N SER A 7 -2.01 1.71 5.25
CA SER A 7 -3.31 1.79 4.56
C SER A 7 -3.57 0.59 3.64
N ILE A 8 -2.58 0.15 2.84
CA ILE A 8 -2.74 -1.01 1.95
C ILE A 8 -2.95 -2.29 2.76
N PHE A 9 -2.22 -2.47 3.86
CA PHE A 9 -2.37 -3.68 4.68
C PHE A 9 -3.68 -3.70 5.45
N GLU A 10 -4.11 -2.55 5.95
CA GLU A 10 -5.38 -2.43 6.66
C GLU A 10 -6.57 -2.64 5.71
N VAL A 11 -6.62 -1.92 4.59
CA VAL A 11 -7.73 -2.01 3.63
C VAL A 11 -7.70 -3.32 2.83
N GLY A 12 -6.52 -3.70 2.35
CA GLY A 12 -6.36 -4.86 1.47
C GLY A 12 -6.39 -6.19 2.22
N PHE A 13 -5.77 -6.25 3.40
CA PHE A 13 -5.53 -7.52 4.10
C PHE A 13 -6.14 -7.56 5.51
N GLY A 14 -6.73 -6.46 5.98
CA GLY A 14 -7.29 -6.35 7.32
C GLY A 14 -6.25 -6.60 8.41
N VAL A 15 -5.01 -6.15 8.20
CA VAL A 15 -3.90 -6.27 9.15
C VAL A 15 -3.35 -4.89 9.47
N GLU A 16 -3.37 -4.51 10.74
CA GLU A 16 -2.73 -3.29 11.21
C GLU A 16 -1.23 -3.51 11.40
N LEU A 17 -0.42 -2.96 10.50
CA LEU A 17 1.05 -3.02 10.63
C LEU A 17 1.59 -2.01 11.65
N ARG A 18 0.89 -0.90 11.88
CA ARG A 18 1.27 0.22 12.77
C ARG A 18 2.70 0.73 12.53
N CYS A 19 3.12 0.78 11.27
CA CYS A 19 4.43 1.32 10.91
C CYS A 19 4.51 2.83 11.18
N LEU A 20 3.39 3.54 11.09
CA LEU A 20 3.29 4.99 11.32
C LEU A 20 3.62 5.36 12.77
N GLU A 21 3.12 4.58 13.74
CA GLU A 21 3.37 4.78 15.17
C GLU A 21 4.81 4.42 15.57
N GLY A 22 5.53 3.67 14.73
CA GLY A 22 6.86 3.16 15.04
C GLY A 22 6.87 2.07 16.12
N SER A 23 5.69 1.59 16.53
CA SER A 23 5.50 0.59 17.58
C SER A 23 5.76 -0.84 17.10
N SER A 24 5.61 -1.10 15.80
CA SER A 24 5.84 -2.43 15.21
C SER A 24 7.28 -2.61 14.72
N LYS A 25 8.04 -3.40 15.47
CA LYS A 25 9.39 -3.84 15.05
C LYS A 25 9.32 -4.69 13.77
N GLU A 26 8.33 -5.57 13.67
CA GLU A 26 8.14 -6.48 12.54
C GLU A 26 7.79 -5.72 11.25
N GLY A 27 6.85 -4.76 11.32
CA GLY A 27 6.48 -3.93 10.17
C GLY A 27 7.64 -3.05 9.68
N GLY A 28 8.46 -2.54 10.61
CA GLY A 28 9.67 -1.78 10.28
C GLY A 28 10.75 -2.62 9.59
N GLU A 29 11.01 -3.82 10.09
CA GLU A 29 11.95 -4.78 9.48
C GLU A 29 11.48 -5.21 8.10
N PHE A 30 10.20 -5.51 7.96
CA PHE A 30 9.57 -5.85 6.68
C PHE A 30 9.69 -4.71 5.65
N MET A 31 9.32 -3.49 6.04
CA MET A 31 9.41 -2.31 5.16
C MET A 31 10.85 -2.08 4.71
N LYS A 32 11.82 -2.18 5.63
CA LYS A 32 13.24 -2.05 5.29
C LYS A 32 13.71 -3.13 4.32
N ALA A 33 13.38 -4.39 4.61
CA ALA A 33 13.72 -5.51 3.73
C ALA A 33 13.12 -5.33 2.32
N PHE A 34 11.88 -4.84 2.25
CA PHE A 34 11.21 -4.56 0.98
C PHE A 34 11.87 -3.43 0.20
N ASP A 35 12.19 -2.31 0.84
CA ASP A 35 12.85 -1.16 0.21
C ASP A 35 14.25 -1.54 -0.29
N ASP A 36 15.03 -2.26 0.54
CA ASP A 36 16.35 -2.78 0.15
C ASP A 36 16.24 -3.79 -1.00
N ALA A 37 15.25 -4.69 -0.97
CA ALA A 37 15.03 -5.66 -2.05
C ALA A 37 14.66 -4.98 -3.38
N SER A 38 13.86 -3.93 -3.31
CA SER A 38 13.45 -3.13 -4.47
C SER A 38 14.65 -2.40 -5.07
N ALA A 39 15.45 -1.73 -4.25
CA ALA A 39 16.67 -1.04 -4.66
C ALA A 39 17.71 -1.98 -5.31
N LEU A 40 17.93 -3.15 -4.71
CA LEU A 40 18.83 -4.17 -5.26
C LEU A 40 18.30 -4.74 -6.58
N THR A 41 16.99 -4.85 -6.74
CA THR A 41 16.37 -5.28 -8.00
C THR A 41 16.56 -4.24 -9.10
N TYR A 42 16.46 -2.94 -8.78
CA TYR A 42 16.78 -1.87 -9.74
C TYR A 42 18.23 -1.93 -10.21
N TRP A 43 19.18 -2.24 -9.33
CA TRP A 43 20.60 -2.40 -9.69
C TRP A 43 20.86 -3.48 -10.75
N ARG A 44 19.96 -4.47 -10.90
CA ARG A 44 20.08 -5.50 -11.95
C ARG A 44 19.94 -4.96 -13.36
N TYR A 45 19.25 -3.84 -13.54
CA TYR A 45 19.16 -3.18 -14.85
C TYR A 45 20.50 -2.58 -15.28
N ALA A 46 21.33 -2.16 -14.31
CA ALA A 46 22.63 -1.56 -14.56
C ALA A 46 23.80 -2.56 -14.54
N ASP A 47 23.67 -3.72 -13.88
CA ASP A 47 24.72 -4.73 -13.76
C ASP A 47 24.47 -5.97 -14.64
N PRO A 48 25.09 -6.09 -15.83
CA PRO A 48 24.88 -7.24 -16.72
C PRO A 48 25.31 -8.59 -16.12
N PHE A 49 26.15 -8.59 -15.07
CA PHE A 49 26.67 -9.81 -14.44
C PHE A 49 25.85 -10.28 -13.23
N TRP A 50 24.68 -9.69 -12.98
CA TRP A 50 23.82 -10.03 -11.83
C TRP A 50 23.46 -11.53 -11.77
N ARG A 51 23.30 -12.19 -12.92
CA ARG A 51 23.00 -13.63 -12.99
C ARG A 51 24.12 -14.49 -12.39
N LEU A 52 25.38 -14.11 -12.61
CA LEU A 52 26.54 -14.80 -12.09
C LEU A 52 26.65 -14.59 -10.58
N LYS A 53 26.48 -13.34 -10.11
CA LYS A 53 26.45 -12.99 -8.69
C LYS A 53 25.34 -13.73 -7.93
N ARG A 54 24.18 -13.90 -8.57
CA ARG A 54 23.06 -14.69 -8.03
C ARG A 54 23.42 -16.17 -7.90
N ARG A 55 24.08 -16.75 -8.92
CA ARG A 55 24.48 -18.16 -8.89
C ARG A 55 25.47 -18.47 -7.77
N PHE A 56 26.41 -17.56 -7.52
CA PHE A 56 27.38 -17.71 -6.43
C PHE A 56 26.91 -17.16 -5.08
N ASN A 57 25.71 -16.56 -5.02
CA ASN A 57 25.16 -15.93 -3.82
C ASN A 57 26.16 -14.95 -3.17
N LEU A 58 26.69 -14.02 -3.98
CA LEU A 58 27.72 -13.07 -3.56
C LEU A 58 27.19 -11.64 -3.47
N GLY A 59 27.58 -10.92 -2.42
CA GLY A 59 27.32 -9.50 -2.22
C GLY A 59 25.84 -9.14 -2.29
N ALA A 60 25.50 -8.22 -3.20
CA ALA A 60 24.15 -7.69 -3.41
C ALA A 60 23.06 -8.78 -3.58
N GLU A 61 23.36 -9.86 -4.30
CA GLU A 61 22.37 -10.93 -4.52
C GLU A 61 22.18 -11.80 -3.26
N ALA A 62 23.19 -11.91 -2.40
CA ALA A 62 23.05 -12.58 -1.10
C ALA A 62 22.17 -11.77 -0.15
N SER A 63 22.41 -10.46 -0.07
CA SER A 63 21.57 -9.53 0.69
C SER A 63 20.13 -9.55 0.19
N LEU A 64 19.93 -9.55 -1.13
CA LEU A 64 18.60 -9.65 -1.74
C LEU A 64 17.89 -10.96 -1.38
N ARG A 65 18.61 -12.10 -1.39
CA ARG A 65 18.04 -13.37 -0.93
C ARG A 65 17.63 -13.32 0.55
N SER A 66 18.43 -12.70 1.40
CA SER A 66 18.08 -12.50 2.82
C SER A 66 16.83 -11.65 2.98
N ASN A 67 16.74 -10.53 2.24
CA ASN A 67 15.60 -9.63 2.30
C ASN A 67 14.31 -10.31 1.79
N ILE A 68 14.40 -11.06 0.68
CA ILE A 68 13.26 -11.85 0.17
C ILE A 68 12.79 -12.86 1.22
N ARG A 69 13.71 -13.48 1.96
CA ARG A 69 13.33 -14.40 3.04
C ARG A 69 12.55 -13.69 4.15
N THR A 70 13.01 -12.52 4.60
CA THR A 70 12.29 -11.71 5.60
C THR A 70 10.89 -11.32 5.11
N ILE A 71 10.77 -10.95 3.83
CA ILE A 71 9.49 -10.63 3.20
C ILE A 71 8.57 -11.85 3.17
N ASP A 72 9.08 -13.00 2.71
CA ASP A 72 8.32 -14.25 2.63
C ASP A 72 7.86 -14.70 4.01
N ASP A 73 8.74 -14.70 5.02
CA ASP A 73 8.42 -15.09 6.39
C ASP A 73 7.31 -14.20 6.98
N PHE A 74 7.39 -12.89 6.73
CA PHE A 74 6.37 -11.93 7.16
C PHE A 74 5.01 -12.17 6.48
N VAL A 75 4.99 -12.32 5.16
CA VAL A 75 3.74 -12.54 4.41
C VAL A 75 3.11 -13.88 4.77
N SER A 76 3.91 -14.95 4.93
CA SER A 76 3.43 -16.24 5.40
C SER A 76 2.83 -16.13 6.80
N HIS A 77 3.42 -15.34 7.71
CA HIS A 77 2.85 -15.08 9.02
C HIS A 77 1.48 -14.39 8.93
N VAL A 78 1.37 -13.36 8.07
CA VAL A 78 0.10 -12.66 7.81
C VAL A 78 -0.98 -13.61 7.28
N ILE A 79 -0.67 -14.42 6.27
CA ILE A 79 -1.60 -15.40 5.69
C ILE A 79 -2.06 -16.42 6.76
N ALA A 80 -1.12 -16.96 7.54
CA ALA A 80 -1.42 -17.93 8.58
C ALA A 80 -2.30 -17.35 9.69
N THR A 81 -2.00 -16.13 10.13
CA THR A 81 -2.81 -15.40 11.13
C THR A 81 -4.20 -15.13 10.59
N LYS A 82 -4.32 -14.69 9.33
CA LYS A 82 -5.61 -14.42 8.71
C LYS A 82 -6.47 -15.68 8.59
N ARG A 83 -5.91 -16.80 8.10
CA ARG A 83 -6.61 -18.10 8.05
C ARG A 83 -7.17 -18.52 9.40
N ARG A 84 -6.42 -18.35 10.49
CA ARG A 84 -6.88 -18.68 11.85
C ARG A 84 -8.03 -17.79 12.30
N THR A 85 -7.99 -16.50 11.97
CA THR A 85 -9.05 -15.55 12.33
C THR A 85 -10.32 -15.79 11.51
N THR A 86 -10.20 -15.96 10.20
CA THR A 86 -11.33 -16.25 9.30
C THR A 86 -12.03 -17.57 9.66
N ALA A 87 -11.27 -18.61 10.04
CA ALA A 87 -11.85 -19.87 10.50
C ALA A 87 -12.67 -19.74 11.80
N LYS A 88 -12.32 -18.78 12.68
CA LYS A 88 -13.05 -18.50 13.93
C LYS A 88 -14.28 -17.62 13.73
N VAL A 89 -14.31 -16.80 12.68
CA VAL A 89 -15.33 -15.77 12.44
C VAL A 89 -16.37 -16.20 11.39
N ARG A 90 -16.46 -17.50 11.04
CA ARG A 90 -17.44 -18.07 10.08
C ARG A 90 -18.93 -17.74 10.34
N ASN A 91 -19.27 -17.02 11.43
CA ASN A 91 -20.63 -16.63 11.82
C ASN A 91 -20.92 -15.12 11.81
N ASP A 92 -19.97 -14.24 11.50
CA ASP A 92 -20.23 -12.79 11.51
C ASP A 92 -19.85 -12.16 10.18
N SER A 93 -20.83 -11.54 9.52
CA SER A 93 -20.75 -10.89 8.21
C SER A 93 -20.03 -9.54 8.30
N GLY A 94 -18.80 -9.55 8.82
CA GLY A 94 -17.91 -8.39 8.85
C GLY A 94 -17.26 -8.14 7.50
N LYS A 95 -16.92 -6.87 7.21
CA LYS A 95 -16.29 -6.39 5.97
C LYS A 95 -15.25 -7.38 5.42
N GLU A 96 -15.51 -7.93 4.24
CA GLU A 96 -14.60 -8.84 3.57
C GLU A 96 -13.42 -8.06 2.96
N ASP A 97 -12.24 -8.15 3.58
CA ASP A 97 -11.01 -7.68 2.97
C ASP A 97 -10.61 -8.55 1.76
N ILE A 98 -9.75 -8.00 0.91
CA ILE A 98 -9.33 -8.65 -0.34
C ILE A 98 -8.67 -10.00 -0.06
N LEU A 99 -7.83 -10.10 0.99
CA LEU A 99 -7.20 -11.37 1.37
C LEU A 99 -8.21 -12.41 1.83
N SER A 100 -9.22 -12.03 2.62
CA SER A 100 -10.29 -12.94 3.05
C SER A 100 -11.03 -13.55 1.85
N ARG A 101 -11.31 -12.76 0.81
CA ARG A 101 -11.92 -13.26 -0.43
C ARG A 101 -11.00 -14.23 -1.18
N PHE A 102 -9.72 -13.91 -1.28
CA PHE A 102 -8.73 -14.82 -1.88
C PHE A 102 -8.54 -16.11 -1.07
N LEU A 103 -8.65 -16.05 0.26
CA LEU A 103 -8.56 -17.22 1.13
C LEU A 103 -9.75 -18.16 0.93
N VAL A 104 -10.97 -17.63 0.86
CA VAL A 104 -12.18 -18.42 0.56
C VAL A 104 -12.05 -19.12 -0.80
N GLU A 105 -11.50 -18.43 -1.80
CA GLU A 105 -11.29 -19.04 -3.12
C GLU A 105 -10.17 -20.08 -3.10
N SER A 106 -9.10 -19.86 -2.30
CA SER A 106 -8.04 -20.86 -2.10
C SER A 106 -8.51 -22.16 -1.46
N GLU A 107 -9.58 -22.11 -0.64
CA GLU A 107 -10.19 -23.33 -0.08
C GLU A 107 -10.93 -24.15 -1.15
N LYS A 108 -11.42 -23.50 -2.22
CA LYS A 108 -12.13 -24.16 -3.33
C LYS A 108 -11.19 -24.76 -4.37
N ASP A 109 -10.06 -24.10 -4.63
CA ASP A 109 -9.04 -24.55 -5.58
C ASP A 109 -7.62 -24.45 -4.98
N PRO A 110 -7.26 -25.41 -4.10
CA PRO A 110 -5.97 -25.38 -3.39
C PRO A 110 -4.76 -25.67 -4.30
N ASP A 111 -4.97 -26.30 -5.45
CA ASP A 111 -3.89 -26.61 -6.40
C ASP A 111 -3.45 -25.37 -7.17
N THR A 112 -4.41 -24.52 -7.57
CA THR A 112 -4.13 -23.28 -8.31
C THR A 112 -3.82 -22.10 -7.38
N MET A 113 -4.56 -21.94 -6.28
CA MET A 113 -4.46 -20.79 -5.36
C MET A 113 -3.73 -21.14 -4.06
N ASN A 114 -2.55 -21.72 -4.19
CA ASN A 114 -1.71 -22.06 -3.06
C ASN A 114 -1.15 -20.82 -2.32
N ASP A 115 -0.47 -21.05 -1.19
CA ASP A 115 0.11 -20.00 -0.34
C ASP A 115 1.12 -19.12 -1.10
N ARG A 116 1.80 -19.68 -2.11
CA ARG A 116 2.70 -18.94 -2.98
C ARG A 116 1.93 -17.93 -3.84
N TYR A 117 0.80 -18.33 -4.40
CA TYR A 117 -0.06 -17.44 -5.18
C TYR A 117 -0.60 -16.29 -4.32
N LEU A 118 -1.07 -16.60 -3.10
CA LEU A 118 -1.54 -15.58 -2.15
C LEU A 118 -0.43 -14.59 -1.77
N ARG A 119 0.78 -15.10 -1.51
CA ARG A 119 1.96 -14.26 -1.25
C ARG A 119 2.26 -13.34 -2.43
N ASP A 120 2.27 -13.88 -3.64
CA ASP A 120 2.57 -13.12 -4.86
C ASP A 120 1.50 -12.02 -5.10
N ILE A 121 0.22 -12.28 -4.77
CA ILE A 121 -0.85 -11.25 -4.76
C ILE A 121 -0.54 -10.14 -3.76
N ILE A 122 -0.21 -10.48 -2.51
CA ILE A 122 0.08 -9.49 -1.46
C ILE A 122 1.24 -8.58 -1.90
N LEU A 123 2.32 -9.18 -2.41
CA LEU A 123 3.46 -8.43 -2.93
C LEU A 123 3.09 -7.56 -4.13
N ASN A 124 2.24 -8.04 -5.03
CA ASN A 124 1.80 -7.26 -6.19
C ASN A 124 1.04 -6.00 -5.77
N PHE A 125 0.09 -6.11 -4.84
CA PHE A 125 -0.64 -4.95 -4.30
C PHE A 125 0.30 -3.96 -3.61
N MET A 126 1.28 -4.45 -2.85
CA MET A 126 2.26 -3.59 -2.21
C MET A 126 3.14 -2.83 -3.20
N ILE A 127 3.72 -3.53 -4.19
CA ILE A 127 4.56 -2.92 -5.23
C ILE A 127 3.75 -1.87 -5.99
N ALA A 128 2.53 -2.22 -6.39
CA ALA A 128 1.68 -1.37 -7.20
C ALA A 128 1.16 -0.15 -6.41
N GLY A 129 0.86 -0.30 -5.12
CA GLY A 129 0.15 0.72 -4.35
C GLY A 129 1.04 1.58 -3.45
N LYS A 130 2.11 1.03 -2.84
CA LYS A 130 2.81 1.72 -1.74
C LYS A 130 3.55 2.95 -2.24
N ASP A 131 4.34 2.77 -3.30
CA ASP A 131 5.30 3.78 -3.75
C ASP A 131 4.63 4.77 -4.71
N THR A 132 3.69 4.28 -5.53
CA THR A 132 2.95 5.11 -6.48
C THR A 132 2.03 6.10 -5.78
N SER A 133 1.23 5.64 -4.83
CA SER A 133 0.31 6.50 -4.07
C SER A 133 1.07 7.50 -3.23
N ALA A 134 2.14 7.06 -2.56
CA ALA A 134 2.89 7.94 -1.68
C ALA A 134 3.78 8.93 -2.45
N GLY A 135 4.29 8.56 -3.62
CA GLY A 135 4.92 9.51 -4.55
C GLY A 135 3.92 10.56 -5.06
N THR A 136 2.71 10.13 -5.44
CA THR A 136 1.62 11.04 -5.85
C THR A 136 1.27 12.02 -4.74
N LEU A 137 1.06 11.54 -3.51
CA LEU A 137 0.74 12.38 -2.36
C LEU A 137 1.88 13.34 -2.02
N SER A 138 3.13 12.90 -2.13
CA SER A 138 4.30 13.77 -1.91
C SER A 138 4.32 14.94 -2.90
N TRP A 139 4.10 14.66 -4.20
CA TRP A 139 4.00 15.70 -5.23
C TRP A 139 2.77 16.58 -5.04
N PHE A 140 1.64 16.01 -4.63
CA PHE A 140 0.41 16.74 -4.37
C PHE A 140 0.61 17.78 -3.26
N PHE A 141 1.14 17.37 -2.10
CA PHE A 141 1.42 18.30 -1.00
C PHE A 141 2.49 19.34 -1.38
N TYR A 142 3.51 18.93 -2.15
CA TYR A 142 4.48 19.86 -2.70
C TYR A 142 3.79 20.93 -3.58
N MET A 143 2.92 20.52 -4.51
CA MET A 143 2.21 21.44 -5.40
C MET A 143 1.25 22.37 -4.63
N LEU A 144 0.57 21.87 -3.59
CA LEU A 144 -0.25 22.71 -2.71
C LEU A 144 0.59 23.77 -2.00
N SER A 145 1.76 23.40 -1.46
CA SER A 145 2.66 24.34 -0.78
C SER A 145 3.17 25.46 -1.70
N LYS A 146 3.25 25.20 -3.00
CA LYS A 146 3.67 26.17 -4.03
C LYS A 146 2.51 27.00 -4.56
N ASN A 147 1.26 26.62 -4.30
CA ASN A 147 0.06 27.29 -4.82
C ASN A 147 -0.95 27.58 -3.70
N PRO A 148 -0.73 28.62 -2.87
CA PRO A 148 -1.57 28.92 -1.71
C PRO A 148 -3.05 29.13 -2.04
N LEU A 149 -3.36 29.72 -3.19
CA LEU A 149 -4.75 29.92 -3.64
C LEU A 149 -5.49 28.60 -3.86
N VAL A 150 -4.81 27.61 -4.45
CA VAL A 150 -5.36 26.26 -4.67
C VAL A 150 -5.54 25.56 -3.33
N GLN A 151 -4.55 25.65 -2.45
CA GLN A 151 -4.62 25.11 -1.09
C GLN A 151 -5.82 25.66 -0.31
N HIS A 152 -6.02 26.98 -0.30
CA HIS A 152 -7.15 27.60 0.39
C HIS A 152 -8.50 27.17 -0.18
N LYS A 153 -8.60 27.09 -1.52
CA LYS A 153 -9.84 26.65 -2.17
C LYS A 153 -10.16 25.18 -1.87
N LEU A 154 -9.15 24.32 -1.81
CA LEU A 154 -9.28 22.92 -1.47
C LEU A 154 -9.65 22.72 0.00
N ALA A 155 -8.98 23.41 0.92
CA ALA A 155 -9.31 23.37 2.35
C ALA A 155 -10.77 23.77 2.58
N ARG A 156 -11.24 24.84 1.90
CA ARG A 156 -12.64 25.26 1.98
C ARG A 156 -13.61 24.19 1.45
N GLU A 157 -13.31 23.55 0.33
CA GLU A 157 -14.16 22.44 -0.18
C GLU A 157 -14.23 21.28 0.83
N VAL A 158 -13.09 20.91 1.43
CA VAL A 158 -13.04 19.86 2.45
C VAL A 158 -13.85 20.26 3.69
N ASP A 159 -13.71 21.50 4.17
CA ASP A 159 -14.45 22.01 5.33
C ASP A 159 -15.96 22.07 5.07
N GLU A 160 -16.39 22.50 3.88
CA GLU A 160 -17.80 22.57 3.50
C GLU A 160 -18.44 21.18 3.44
N VAL A 161 -17.69 20.18 2.95
CA VAL A 161 -18.21 18.83 2.70
C VAL A 161 -18.08 17.92 3.92
N ALA A 162 -16.98 18.01 4.66
CA ALA A 162 -16.69 17.16 5.82
C ALA A 162 -16.93 17.85 7.17
N GLY A 163 -16.88 19.18 7.24
CA GLY A 163 -17.06 19.97 8.47
C GLY A 163 -18.48 20.51 8.70
N GLY A 164 -19.40 20.35 7.73
CA GLY A 164 -20.71 20.99 7.73
C GLY A 164 -21.71 20.57 8.82
N ASN A 165 -21.34 19.75 9.81
CA ASN A 165 -22.32 19.23 10.78
C ASN A 165 -21.90 19.17 12.26
N ASN A 166 -20.73 19.66 12.69
CA ASN A 166 -20.43 19.73 14.12
C ASN A 166 -19.45 20.87 14.48
N ASN A 167 -19.90 21.80 15.32
CA ASN A 167 -19.08 22.84 15.97
C ASN A 167 -18.07 22.28 17.00
N ASN A 168 -17.90 20.95 17.06
CA ASN A 168 -16.92 20.30 17.91
C ASN A 168 -15.76 19.83 17.03
N ASN A 169 -14.59 20.47 17.17
CA ASN A 169 -13.34 20.13 16.49
C ASN A 169 -12.77 18.78 16.99
N ASN A 170 -13.53 17.70 16.87
CA ASN A 170 -13.09 16.35 17.19
C ASN A 170 -12.66 15.65 15.91
N ASN A 171 -11.40 15.23 15.83
CA ASN A 171 -10.85 14.48 14.69
C ASN A 171 -11.67 13.21 14.37
N ALA A 172 -12.31 12.62 15.38
CA ALA A 172 -13.16 11.44 15.21
C ALA A 172 -14.42 11.72 14.36
N ASP A 173 -15.06 12.87 14.57
CA ASP A 173 -16.27 13.27 13.84
C ASP A 173 -15.93 13.55 12.37
N PHE A 174 -14.77 14.16 12.12
CA PHE A 174 -14.26 14.37 10.76
C PHE A 174 -14.00 13.04 10.04
N ILE A 175 -13.33 12.08 10.70
CA ILE A 175 -13.07 10.75 10.12
C ILE A 175 -14.40 10.03 9.84
N GLN A 176 -15.38 10.13 10.74
CA GLN A 176 -16.70 9.53 10.55
C GLN A 176 -17.50 10.20 9.41
N GLY A 177 -17.29 11.50 9.18
CA GLY A 177 -17.90 12.26 8.10
C GLY A 177 -17.33 11.93 6.71
N ILE A 178 -16.15 11.32 6.62
CA ILE A 178 -15.57 10.85 5.35
C ILE A 178 -16.23 9.53 4.97
N THR A 179 -17.22 9.62 4.09
CA THR A 179 -17.90 8.49 3.45
C THR A 179 -17.73 8.59 1.93
N ASP A 180 -18.01 7.51 1.19
CA ASP A 180 -17.96 7.52 -0.28
C ASP A 180 -18.81 8.67 -0.85
N THR A 181 -20.00 8.89 -0.27
CA THR A 181 -20.89 9.98 -0.69
C THR A 181 -20.35 11.38 -0.39
N THR A 182 -19.47 11.50 0.61
CA THR A 182 -18.81 12.76 0.97
C THR A 182 -17.63 13.00 0.02
N LEU A 183 -16.88 11.95 -0.33
CA LEU A 183 -15.78 12.02 -1.30
C LEU A 183 -16.26 12.43 -2.70
N ASP A 184 -17.43 11.93 -3.14
CA ASP A 184 -18.04 12.31 -4.41
C ASP A 184 -18.38 13.81 -4.50
N LYS A 185 -18.52 14.47 -3.34
CA LYS A 185 -18.80 15.92 -3.24
C LYS A 185 -17.53 16.78 -3.20
N MET A 186 -16.35 16.20 -3.42
CA MET A 186 -15.06 16.93 -3.44
C MET A 186 -14.44 16.97 -4.86
N PRO A 187 -15.10 17.57 -5.86
CA PRO A 187 -14.61 17.59 -7.24
C PRO A 187 -13.31 18.39 -7.42
N TYR A 188 -13.07 19.42 -6.61
CA TYR A 188 -11.85 20.22 -6.70
C TYR A 188 -10.64 19.47 -6.15
N LEU A 189 -10.79 18.73 -5.05
CA LEU A 189 -9.78 17.78 -4.55
C LEU A 189 -9.42 16.75 -5.63
N HIS A 190 -10.43 16.14 -6.25
CA HIS A 190 -10.22 15.17 -7.33
C HIS A 190 -9.49 15.80 -8.52
N ALA A 191 -9.87 17.01 -8.93
CA ALA A 191 -9.20 17.75 -10.00
C ALA A 191 -7.74 18.08 -9.66
N ALA A 192 -7.44 18.49 -8.42
CA ALA A 192 -6.08 18.80 -7.99
C ALA A 192 -5.17 17.56 -7.93
N LEU A 193 -5.70 16.41 -7.48
CA LEU A 193 -4.99 15.12 -7.54
C LEU A 193 -4.73 14.69 -8.99
N THR A 194 -5.73 14.83 -9.85
CA THR A 194 -5.61 14.50 -11.28
C THR A 194 -4.59 15.38 -11.98
N GLU A 195 -4.58 16.68 -11.69
CA GLU A 195 -3.57 17.61 -12.24
C GLU A 195 -2.16 17.29 -11.73
N THR A 196 -2.04 16.84 -10.47
CA THR A 196 -0.77 16.36 -9.93
C THR A 196 -0.28 15.13 -10.70
N LEU A 197 -1.15 14.16 -10.97
CA LEU A 197 -0.81 12.98 -11.78
C LEU A 197 -0.49 13.33 -13.24
N ARG A 198 -1.12 14.37 -13.80
CA ARG A 198 -0.83 14.87 -15.15
C ARG A 198 0.59 15.46 -15.24
N LEU A 199 1.02 16.20 -14.22
CA LEU A 199 2.33 16.85 -14.18
C LEU A 199 3.46 15.92 -13.69
N TYR A 200 3.16 15.09 -12.68
CA TYR A 200 4.10 14.21 -12.01
C TYR A 200 3.52 12.80 -11.92
N PRO A 201 3.48 12.06 -13.05
CA PRO A 201 2.95 10.71 -13.06
C PRO A 201 3.85 9.79 -12.22
N ALA A 202 3.26 9.07 -11.27
CA ALA A 202 3.99 8.13 -10.41
C ALA A 202 4.65 6.98 -11.19
N VAL A 203 4.06 6.60 -12.33
CA VAL A 203 4.61 5.61 -13.27
C VAL A 203 4.76 6.28 -14.63
N PRO A 204 5.92 6.91 -14.93
CA PRO A 204 6.10 7.72 -16.13
C PRO A 204 6.32 6.90 -17.41
N ILE A 205 6.72 5.63 -17.29
CA ILE A 205 7.08 4.78 -18.42
C ILE A 205 6.35 3.44 -18.29
N VAL A 206 5.55 3.11 -19.29
CA VAL A 206 4.96 1.78 -19.47
C VAL A 206 5.47 1.23 -20.79
N ARG A 207 6.03 0.02 -20.77
CA ARG A 207 6.54 -0.64 -21.97
C ARG A 207 5.56 -1.70 -22.43
N ASN A 208 4.98 -1.51 -23.61
CA ASN A 208 4.23 -2.56 -24.28
C ASN A 208 5.24 -3.54 -24.90
N VAL A 209 5.17 -4.80 -24.51
CA VAL A 209 5.90 -5.88 -25.16
C VAL A 209 4.91 -6.56 -26.10
N THR A 210 4.95 -6.16 -27.36
CA THR A 210 4.29 -6.85 -28.49
C THR A 210 5.17 -7.96 -29.01
#